data_AF-A0A2V8VFF1-F1
#
_entry.id   AF-A0A2V8VFF1-F1
#
_cell.length_a   1.000
_cell.length_b   1.000
_cell.length_c   1.000
_cell.angle_alpha   90.00
_cell.angle_beta   90.00
_cell.angle_gamma   90.00
#
_symmetry.space_group_name_H-M   'P 1'
#
loop_
_entity.id
_entity.type
_entity.pdbx_description
1 polymer ?
#
loop_
_entity_poly.entity_id
_entity_poly.type
_entity_poly.pdbx_seq_one_letter_code
_entity_poly.pdbx_strand_id
1 'polypeptide(L)'
;MTARRTAALLLIIGLCAFPGCKRSKRVTGQTEEEPPRAPSTVHVADPNVKSQLVAGWYDVEQNSWRWTSKRFAVVLGTPRGAGSRGAELQMHLTIPDVVISKLKSIALTASVQGKVLPPETYNQPGDFLYLRDVPGNLLSTDSVRVDFVLDKALPPGNMDQRELGIVVDRVGLEPK
;
A
#
# COMPACT_ATOMS: atom_id res chain seq x y z
N MET A 1 -42.09 27.91 -67.98
CA MET A 1 -41.98 29.35 -68.33
C MET A 1 -41.27 30.01 -67.16
N THR A 2 -40.08 30.60 -67.20
CA THR A 2 -39.24 31.24 -68.21
C THR A 2 -37.87 31.39 -67.51
N ALA A 3 -36.78 30.75 -67.98
CA ALA A 3 -35.78 31.33 -68.87
C ALA A 3 -34.97 32.49 -68.22
N ARG A 4 -33.73 32.24 -67.75
CA ARG A 4 -32.42 32.71 -68.29
C ARG A 4 -31.60 33.26 -67.08
N ARG A 5 -30.28 33.21 -66.94
CA ARG A 5 -29.17 33.44 -67.87
C ARG A 5 -27.89 32.75 -67.36
N THR A 6 -27.07 32.36 -68.34
CA THR A 6 -25.72 31.77 -68.30
C THR A 6 -24.60 32.76 -67.95
N ALA A 7 -23.38 32.20 -67.76
CA ALA A 7 -22.03 32.78 -67.79
C ALA A 7 -21.39 32.98 -66.40
N ALA A 8 -20.11 32.70 -66.13
CA ALA A 8 -19.01 32.09 -66.88
C ALA A 8 -17.93 31.62 -65.87
N LEU A 9 -17.04 30.74 -66.33
CA LEU A 9 -15.80 30.31 -65.66
C LEU A 9 -15.02 31.48 -65.03
N LEU A 10 -14.32 31.21 -63.92
CA LEU A 10 -12.91 31.57 -63.77
C LEU A 10 -12.25 30.68 -62.70
N LEU A 11 -11.19 30.01 -63.12
CA LEU A 11 -10.33 29.11 -62.39
C LEU A 11 -9.22 29.95 -61.74
N ILE A 12 -9.10 29.94 -60.41
CA ILE A 12 -7.96 30.54 -59.70
C ILE A 12 -7.39 29.52 -58.72
N ILE A 13 -6.23 28.99 -59.12
CA ILE A 13 -5.30 28.21 -58.31
C ILE A 13 -4.68 29.17 -57.29
N GLY A 14 -4.95 28.94 -56.00
CA GLY A 14 -4.37 29.69 -54.88
C GLY A 14 -3.59 28.75 -53.97
N LEU A 15 -2.31 28.55 -54.27
CA LEU A 15 -1.34 27.89 -53.40
C LEU A 15 -1.03 28.82 -52.22
N CYS A 16 -1.59 28.54 -51.05
CA CYS A 16 -1.19 29.20 -49.80
C CYS A 16 -0.48 28.19 -48.90
N ALA A 17 0.84 28.11 -49.06
CA ALA A 17 1.72 27.51 -48.08
C ALA A 17 1.85 28.47 -46.88
N PHE A 18 1.29 28.09 -45.73
CA PHE A 18 1.65 28.70 -44.45
C PHE A 18 2.52 27.72 -43.66
N PRO A 19 3.73 28.15 -43.24
CA PRO A 19 4.69 27.29 -42.56
C PRO A 19 4.11 26.89 -41.20
N GLY A 20 3.86 25.59 -41.03
CA GLY A 20 3.48 25.03 -39.74
C GLY A 20 4.54 25.38 -38.70
N CYS A 21 4.14 26.14 -37.69
CA CYS A 21 4.93 26.41 -36.49
C CYS A 21 5.40 25.08 -35.90
N LYS A 22 6.67 24.75 -36.15
CA LYS A 22 7.37 23.64 -35.51
C LYS A 22 7.61 24.03 -34.06
N ARG A 23 6.60 23.83 -33.22
CA ARG A 23 6.71 23.95 -31.76
C ARG A 23 7.61 22.81 -31.30
N SER A 24 8.91 23.07 -31.30
CA SER A 24 9.91 22.23 -30.68
C SER A 24 9.55 22.13 -29.19
N LYS A 25 8.86 21.05 -28.81
CA LYS A 25 8.83 20.63 -27.42
C LYS A 25 10.28 20.33 -27.07
N ARG A 26 10.91 21.24 -26.34
CA ARG A 26 12.11 20.89 -25.56
C ARG A 26 11.70 19.71 -24.69
N VAL A 27 12.17 18.53 -25.05
CA VAL A 27 12.18 17.36 -24.17
C VAL A 27 13.22 17.69 -23.11
N THR A 28 12.76 18.40 -22.08
CA THR A 28 13.53 18.66 -20.87
C THR A 28 13.39 17.42 -19.99
N GLY A 29 14.52 16.76 -19.74
CA GLY A 29 14.69 15.79 -18.67
C GLY A 29 14.16 14.39 -19.00
N GLN A 30 15.08 13.50 -19.35
CA GLN A 30 14.93 12.11 -18.98
C GLN A 30 14.89 12.08 -17.44
N THR A 31 13.70 12.06 -16.85
CA THR A 31 13.54 11.45 -15.53
C THR A 31 13.91 9.99 -15.77
N GLU A 32 15.08 9.56 -15.29
CA GLU A 32 15.32 8.15 -15.05
C GLU A 32 14.11 7.69 -14.22
N GLU A 33 13.23 6.92 -14.85
CA GLU A 33 12.13 6.25 -14.15
C GLU A 33 12.78 5.27 -13.19
N GLU A 34 13.17 5.77 -12.01
CA GLU A 34 13.48 4.94 -10.85
C GLU A 34 12.29 3.98 -10.75
N PRO A 35 12.52 2.65 -10.82
CA PRO A 35 11.44 1.69 -10.79
C PRO A 35 10.54 2.01 -9.59
N PRO A 36 9.21 1.92 -9.74
CA PRO A 36 8.29 2.39 -8.72
C PRO A 36 8.61 1.70 -7.40
N ARG A 37 9.07 2.50 -6.43
CA ARG A 37 9.39 2.03 -5.08
C ARG A 37 8.12 1.47 -4.45
N ALA A 38 8.25 0.38 -3.72
CA ALA A 38 7.15 -0.14 -2.90
C ALA A 38 6.62 1.00 -1.99
N PRO A 39 5.29 1.16 -1.87
CA PRO A 39 4.69 2.03 -0.87
C PRO A 39 5.20 1.73 0.55
N SER A 40 5.52 2.78 1.31
CA SER A 40 5.86 2.67 2.73
C SER A 40 4.65 2.43 3.62
N THR A 41 3.44 2.66 3.09
CA THR A 41 2.16 2.45 3.76
C THR A 41 1.26 1.60 2.87
N VAL A 42 0.65 0.58 3.46
CA VAL A 42 -0.18 -0.43 2.82
C VAL A 42 -1.56 -0.36 3.44
N HIS A 43 -2.57 -0.07 2.62
CA HIS A 43 -3.96 -0.31 2.95
C HIS A 43 -4.29 -1.73 2.50
N VAL A 44 -4.64 -2.62 3.43
CA VAL A 44 -4.63 -4.06 3.12
C VAL A 44 -5.75 -4.49 2.15
N ALA A 45 -6.79 -3.66 2.00
CA ALA A 45 -7.85 -3.85 1.02
C ALA A 45 -7.48 -3.39 -0.40
N ASP A 46 -6.41 -2.60 -0.58
CA ASP A 46 -5.99 -2.12 -1.90
C ASP A 46 -5.39 -3.29 -2.72
N PRO A 47 -5.97 -3.63 -3.89
CA PRO A 47 -5.44 -4.70 -4.72
C PRO A 47 -4.03 -4.42 -5.26
N ASN A 48 -3.61 -3.16 -5.38
CA ASN A 48 -2.33 -2.78 -5.96
C ASN A 48 -1.14 -3.13 -5.05
N VAL A 49 -1.37 -3.29 -3.76
CA VAL A 49 -0.35 -3.61 -2.75
C VAL A 49 -0.40 -5.08 -2.33
N LYS A 50 -1.19 -5.92 -3.01
CA LYS A 50 -1.33 -7.35 -2.68
C LYS A 50 0.01 -8.09 -2.68
N SER A 51 0.94 -7.73 -3.55
CA SER A 51 2.29 -8.30 -3.61
C SER A 51 3.14 -8.01 -2.37
N GLN A 52 2.81 -6.96 -1.61
CA GLN A 52 3.46 -6.62 -0.34
C GLN A 52 2.95 -7.49 0.83
N LEU A 53 1.76 -8.06 0.72
CA LEU A 53 1.14 -8.92 1.75
C LEU A 53 1.66 -10.36 1.64
N VAL A 54 2.93 -10.56 1.99
CA VAL A 54 3.73 -11.74 1.61
C VAL A 54 3.51 -13.01 2.43
N ALA A 55 2.85 -12.95 3.60
CA ALA A 55 2.51 -14.14 4.38
C ALA A 55 1.36 -13.90 5.37
N GLY A 56 0.52 -14.92 5.58
CA GLY A 56 -0.41 -14.95 6.72
C GLY A 56 -1.60 -13.99 6.66
N TRP A 57 -1.92 -13.47 5.48
CA TRP A 57 -3.08 -12.60 5.23
C TRP A 57 -4.21 -13.40 4.59
N TYR A 58 -5.42 -13.30 5.15
CA TYR A 58 -6.62 -13.85 4.53
C TYR A 58 -7.25 -12.86 3.54
N ASP A 59 -8.33 -13.25 2.87
CA ASP A 59 -9.03 -12.41 1.90
C ASP A 59 -9.57 -11.11 2.50
N VAL A 60 -9.81 -10.12 1.64
CA VAL A 60 -10.43 -8.86 2.04
C VAL A 60 -11.86 -9.14 2.45
N GLU A 61 -12.25 -8.60 3.60
CA GLU A 61 -13.62 -8.65 4.08
C GLU A 61 -14.18 -7.23 4.14
N GLN A 62 -15.45 -7.11 3.75
CA GLN A 62 -16.19 -5.84 3.71
C GLN A 62 -15.47 -4.70 2.95
N ASN A 63 -14.64 -5.04 1.97
CA ASN A 63 -13.85 -4.10 1.17
C ASN A 63 -12.90 -3.19 1.97
N SER A 64 -12.54 -3.54 3.21
CA SER A 64 -11.83 -2.63 4.11
C SER A 64 -10.65 -3.26 4.84
N TRP A 65 -10.76 -4.52 5.24
CA TRP A 65 -9.81 -5.12 6.18
C TRP A 65 -9.51 -6.57 5.84
N ARG A 66 -8.49 -7.14 6.50
CA ARG A 66 -8.16 -8.57 6.40
C ARG A 66 -7.97 -9.15 7.80
N TRP A 67 -8.44 -10.38 7.99
CA TRP A 67 -7.93 -11.21 9.08
C TRP A 67 -6.48 -11.62 8.81
N THR A 68 -5.73 -11.78 9.89
CA THR A 68 -4.39 -12.37 9.88
C THR A 68 -4.42 -13.78 10.47
N SER A 69 -3.47 -14.62 10.06
CA SER A 69 -3.10 -15.83 10.82
C SER A 69 -2.22 -15.45 12.01
N LYS A 70 -1.81 -16.42 12.86
CA LYS A 70 -0.92 -16.16 14.00
C LYS A 70 0.40 -15.48 13.60
N ARG A 71 0.90 -15.77 12.39
CA ARG A 71 2.13 -15.20 11.85
C ARG A 71 1.85 -14.59 10.49
N PHE A 72 2.11 -13.31 10.35
CA PHE A 72 1.87 -12.61 9.10
C PHE A 72 3.01 -11.64 8.82
N ALA A 73 3.19 -11.27 7.56
CA ALA A 73 4.29 -10.41 7.17
C ALA A 73 3.95 -9.54 5.98
N VAL A 74 4.53 -8.35 5.97
CA VAL A 74 4.38 -7.36 4.91
C VAL A 74 5.75 -6.84 4.49
N VAL A 75 5.91 -6.54 3.20
CA VAL A 75 7.05 -5.78 2.70
C VAL A 75 6.64 -4.31 2.62
N LEU A 76 7.37 -3.42 3.27
CA LEU A 76 7.11 -1.98 3.25
C LEU A 76 8.26 -1.27 2.56
N GLY A 77 7.93 -0.30 1.72
CA GLY A 77 8.92 0.64 1.22
C GLY A 77 9.56 1.42 2.35
N THR A 78 10.84 1.68 2.22
CA THR A 78 11.56 2.52 3.17
C THR A 78 11.31 3.99 2.84
N PRO A 79 10.78 4.80 3.78
CA PRO A 79 10.60 6.23 3.57
C PRO A 79 11.92 6.94 3.32
N ARG A 80 11.88 8.05 2.57
CA ARG A 80 13.08 8.85 2.27
C ARG A 80 13.72 9.37 3.57
N GLY A 81 15.02 9.11 3.71
CA GLY A 81 15.80 9.52 4.88
C GLY A 81 15.58 8.66 6.13
N ALA A 82 14.77 7.60 6.08
CA ALA A 82 14.58 6.70 7.21
C ALA A 82 15.86 5.91 7.54
N GLY A 83 16.74 5.68 6.57
CA GLY A 83 18.03 5.03 6.82
C GLY A 83 18.93 5.77 7.81
N SER A 84 18.82 7.11 7.89
CA SER A 84 19.59 7.93 8.84
C SER A 84 18.79 8.31 10.09
N ARG A 85 17.49 8.60 9.95
CA ARG A 85 16.64 9.10 11.05
C ARG A 85 15.82 8.03 11.76
N GLY A 86 15.70 6.85 11.16
CA GLY A 86 14.70 5.86 11.55
C GLY A 86 13.30 6.21 11.06
N ALA A 87 12.35 5.36 11.44
CA ALA A 87 10.93 5.52 11.19
C ALA A 87 10.14 4.99 12.38
N GLU A 88 8.84 5.22 12.38
CA GLU A 88 7.88 4.57 13.26
C GLU A 88 7.09 3.54 12.46
N LEU A 89 7.11 2.28 12.89
CA LEU A 89 6.22 1.24 12.39
C LEU A 89 4.84 1.47 12.99
N GLN A 90 3.85 1.70 12.14
CA GLN A 90 2.46 1.90 12.52
C GLN A 90 1.59 0.77 11.96
N MET A 91 0.68 0.25 12.79
CA MET A 91 -0.38 -0.65 12.32
C MET A 91 -1.70 -0.31 12.97
N HIS A 92 -2.70 -0.05 12.13
CA HIS A 92 -4.08 0.07 12.55
C HIS A 92 -4.68 -1.34 12.56
N LEU A 93 -5.19 -1.72 13.73
CA LEU A 93 -5.71 -3.06 13.97
C LEU A 93 -6.95 -3.01 14.83
N THR A 94 -7.78 -4.04 14.69
CA THR A 94 -8.91 -4.31 15.58
C THR A 94 -8.66 -5.65 16.27
N ILE A 95 -8.92 -5.69 17.58
CA ILE A 95 -9.04 -6.92 18.36
C ILE A 95 -10.52 -7.24 18.53
N PRO A 96 -11.08 -8.26 17.84
CA PRO A 96 -12.49 -8.58 17.98
C PRO A 96 -12.83 -9.22 19.33
N ASP A 97 -14.06 -9.02 19.82
CA ASP A 97 -14.53 -9.55 21.11
C ASP A 97 -14.33 -11.07 21.26
N VAL A 98 -14.49 -11.83 20.18
CA VAL A 98 -14.29 -13.28 20.19
C VAL A 98 -12.85 -13.68 20.54
N VAL A 99 -11.86 -12.84 20.18
CA VAL A 99 -10.45 -13.07 20.51
C VAL A 99 -10.24 -12.92 22.01
N ILE A 100 -10.68 -11.80 22.61
CA ILE A 100 -10.49 -11.56 24.06
C ILE A 100 -11.35 -12.47 24.92
N SER A 101 -12.61 -12.73 24.54
CA SER A 101 -13.49 -13.63 25.30
C SER A 101 -12.91 -15.04 25.44
N LYS A 102 -12.27 -15.56 24.38
CA LYS A 102 -11.65 -16.90 24.36
C LYS A 102 -10.21 -16.93 24.88
N LEU A 103 -9.36 -16.01 24.43
CA LEU A 103 -7.92 -16.04 24.71
C LEU A 103 -7.51 -15.20 25.93
N LYS A 104 -8.40 -14.35 26.43
CA LYS A 104 -8.21 -13.39 27.54
C LYS A 104 -7.23 -12.25 27.23
N SER A 105 -6.14 -12.56 26.54
CA SER A 105 -5.19 -11.59 26.03
C SER A 105 -4.47 -12.15 24.80
N ILE A 106 -3.94 -11.23 24.00
CA ILE A 106 -3.09 -11.53 22.86
C ILE A 106 -1.92 -10.54 22.84
N ALA A 107 -0.72 -11.05 22.58
CA ALA A 107 0.49 -10.24 22.48
C ALA A 107 0.98 -10.22 21.04
N LEU A 108 1.17 -9.04 20.49
CA LEU A 108 1.72 -8.78 19.16
C LEU A 108 3.19 -8.41 19.27
N THR A 109 4.03 -9.09 18.49
CA THR A 109 5.46 -8.79 18.36
C THR A 109 5.78 -8.57 16.89
N ALA A 110 6.49 -7.49 16.58
CA ALA A 110 7.03 -7.25 15.25
C ALA A 110 8.55 -7.49 15.22
N SER A 111 9.08 -7.82 14.05
CA SER A 111 10.50 -7.80 13.77
C SER A 111 10.79 -7.22 12.40
N VAL A 112 11.85 -6.42 12.29
CA VAL A 112 12.29 -5.78 11.05
C VAL A 112 13.70 -6.26 10.77
N GLN A 113 13.91 -6.88 9.60
CA GLN A 113 15.21 -7.47 9.24
C GLN A 113 15.78 -8.40 10.34
N GLY A 114 14.91 -9.19 10.98
CA GLY A 114 15.26 -10.11 12.06
C GLY A 114 15.48 -9.47 13.44
N LYS A 115 15.48 -8.13 13.57
CA LYS A 115 15.51 -7.47 14.88
C LYS A 115 14.11 -7.42 15.48
N VAL A 116 13.92 -8.11 16.61
CA VAL A 116 12.67 -8.09 17.37
C VAL A 116 12.46 -6.72 18.02
N LEU A 117 11.27 -6.16 17.85
CA LEU A 117 10.81 -4.94 18.51
C LEU A 117 10.06 -5.30 19.81
N PRO A 118 9.91 -4.37 20.77
CA PRO A 118 9.15 -4.65 21.98
C PRO A 118 7.72 -5.14 21.68
N PRO A 119 7.20 -6.17 22.38
CA PRO A 119 5.84 -6.65 22.18
C PRO A 119 4.80 -5.66 22.72
N GLU A 120 3.55 -5.79 22.29
CA GLU A 120 2.37 -5.13 22.88
C GLU A 120 1.34 -6.17 23.27
N THR A 121 0.71 -6.05 24.44
CA THR A 121 -0.36 -6.96 24.87
C THR A 121 -1.70 -6.24 24.91
N TYR A 122 -2.69 -6.84 24.27
CA TYR A 122 -4.07 -6.40 24.28
C TYR A 122 -4.91 -7.33 25.14
N ASN A 123 -5.70 -6.75 26.04
CA ASN A 123 -6.59 -7.46 26.95
C ASN A 123 -8.05 -6.96 26.86
N GLN A 124 -8.33 -6.04 25.93
CA GLN A 124 -9.65 -5.52 25.64
C GLN A 124 -9.90 -5.56 24.13
N PRO A 125 -11.17 -5.78 23.71
CA PRO A 125 -11.53 -5.63 22.31
C PRO A 125 -11.54 -4.15 21.90
N GLY A 126 -11.48 -3.90 20.60
CA GLY A 126 -11.56 -2.56 20.02
C GLY A 126 -10.46 -2.27 19.00
N ASP A 127 -10.40 -1.01 18.59
CA ASP A 127 -9.43 -0.51 17.63
C ASP A 127 -8.19 0.04 18.33
N PHE A 128 -7.02 -0.28 17.78
CA PHE A 128 -5.73 0.09 18.33
C PHE A 128 -4.80 0.58 17.23
N LEU A 129 -3.84 1.40 17.65
CA LEU A 129 -2.69 1.80 16.85
C LEU A 129 -1.44 1.23 17.50
N TYR A 130 -0.85 0.21 16.87
CA TYR A 130 0.43 -0.35 17.29
C TYR A 130 1.56 0.53 16.73
N LEU A 131 2.42 1.05 17.61
CA LEU A 131 3.52 1.96 17.27
C LEU A 131 4.85 1.41 17.75
N ARG A 132 5.86 1.28 16.87
CA ARG A 132 7.22 0.94 17.30
C ARG A 132 8.29 1.72 16.58
N ASP A 133 9.27 2.17 17.35
CA ASP A 133 10.48 2.75 16.81
C ASP A 133 11.31 1.74 16.01
N VAL A 134 11.62 2.10 14.77
CA VAL A 134 12.50 1.34 13.88
C VAL A 134 13.79 2.13 13.65
N PRO A 135 14.94 1.65 14.15
CA PRO A 135 16.23 2.29 13.91
C PRO A 135 16.60 2.36 12.43
N GLY A 136 17.22 3.46 12.01
CA GLY A 136 17.53 3.69 10.60
C GLY A 136 18.49 2.67 9.97
N ASN A 137 19.37 2.06 10.77
CA ASN A 137 20.26 1.00 10.26
C ASN A 137 19.50 -0.26 9.78
N LEU A 138 18.24 -0.44 10.18
CA LEU A 138 17.37 -1.50 9.64
C LEU A 138 16.66 -1.09 8.34
N LEU A 139 16.69 0.19 8.01
CA LEU A 139 15.95 0.84 6.93
C LEU A 139 16.93 1.40 5.88
N SER A 140 18.00 0.67 5.58
CA SER A 140 19.03 1.10 4.63
C SER A 140 18.79 0.59 3.20
N THR A 141 17.78 -0.26 3.00
CA THR A 141 17.34 -0.80 1.70
C THR A 141 16.07 -0.11 1.23
N ASP A 142 15.72 -0.22 -0.06
CA ASP A 142 14.52 0.43 -0.63
C ASP A 142 13.19 -0.09 -0.06
N SER A 143 13.20 -1.32 0.44
CA SER A 143 12.10 -1.92 1.17
C SER A 143 12.62 -2.89 2.22
N VAL A 144 11.79 -3.18 3.22
CA VAL A 144 12.09 -4.12 4.30
C VAL A 144 10.90 -5.05 4.53
N ARG A 145 11.20 -6.30 4.88
CA ARG A 145 10.19 -7.22 5.38
C ARG A 145 9.97 -6.96 6.87
N VAL A 146 8.71 -6.83 7.25
CA VAL A 146 8.25 -6.77 8.64
C VAL A 146 7.48 -8.04 8.93
N ASP A 147 7.98 -8.84 9.88
CA ASP A 147 7.33 -10.06 10.34
C ASP A 147 6.61 -9.78 11.66
N PHE A 148 5.35 -10.20 11.75
CA PHE A 148 4.52 -10.10 12.93
C PHE A 148 4.18 -11.49 13.46
N VAL A 149 4.20 -11.62 14.78
CA VAL A 149 3.84 -12.84 15.48
C VAL A 149 2.92 -12.49 16.64
N LEU A 150 1.80 -13.21 16.70
CA LEU A 150 0.91 -13.24 17.85
C LEU A 150 1.33 -14.40 18.75
N ASP A 151 1.27 -14.22 20.07
CA ASP A 151 1.55 -15.30 21.03
C ASP A 151 0.51 -16.43 20.93
N LYS A 152 -0.73 -16.07 20.58
CA LYS A 152 -1.89 -16.95 20.44
C LYS A 152 -2.72 -16.52 19.22
N ALA A 153 -3.55 -17.43 18.74
CA ALA A 153 -4.59 -17.16 17.75
C ALA A 153 -5.80 -18.05 18.05
N LEU A 154 -6.97 -17.68 17.55
CA LEU A 154 -8.14 -18.54 17.60
C LEU A 154 -7.90 -19.74 16.69
N PRO A 155 -8.05 -20.99 17.19
CA PRO A 155 -7.95 -22.15 16.34
C PRO A 155 -9.15 -22.20 15.36
N PRO A 156 -9.03 -22.95 14.26
CA PRO A 156 -10.17 -23.31 13.42
C PRO A 156 -11.36 -23.78 14.25
N GLY A 157 -12.53 -23.25 13.97
CA GLY A 157 -13.79 -23.58 14.63
C GLY A 157 -14.87 -23.99 13.65
N ASN A 158 -16.07 -24.30 14.18
CA ASN A 158 -17.16 -24.79 13.34
C ASN A 158 -17.69 -23.75 12.34
N MET A 159 -17.66 -22.46 12.70
CA MET A 159 -18.18 -21.37 11.84
C MET A 159 -17.12 -20.79 10.89
N ASP A 160 -15.85 -20.82 11.30
CA ASP A 160 -14.72 -20.37 10.49
C ASP A 160 -13.58 -21.37 10.64
N GLN A 161 -13.17 -21.97 9.54
CA GLN A 161 -12.17 -23.04 9.50
C GLN A 161 -10.73 -22.50 9.47
N ARG A 162 -10.54 -21.17 9.51
CA ARG A 162 -9.23 -20.53 9.54
C ARG A 162 -8.69 -20.42 10.97
N GLU A 163 -7.36 -20.38 11.10
CA GLU A 163 -6.72 -19.87 12.32
C GLU A 163 -6.79 -18.34 12.29
N LEU A 164 -7.48 -17.70 13.24
CA LEU A 164 -7.70 -16.24 13.23
C LEU A 164 -6.90 -15.54 14.33
N GLY A 165 -6.04 -14.60 13.92
CA GLY A 165 -5.29 -13.70 14.79
C GLY A 165 -6.07 -12.43 15.09
N ILE A 166 -5.66 -11.33 14.45
CA ILE A 166 -6.25 -10.00 14.57
C ILE A 166 -6.76 -9.52 13.19
N VAL A 167 -7.58 -8.46 13.20
CA VAL A 167 -8.00 -7.76 11.99
C VAL A 167 -7.10 -6.54 11.79
N VAL A 168 -6.69 -6.28 10.55
CA VAL A 168 -5.83 -5.15 10.19
C VAL A 168 -6.43 -4.45 8.98
N ASP A 169 -6.37 -3.11 8.96
CA ASP A 169 -6.76 -2.28 7.81
C ASP A 169 -5.56 -1.57 7.18
N ARG A 170 -4.53 -1.22 7.98
CA ARG A 170 -3.35 -0.47 7.51
C ARG A 170 -2.08 -0.87 8.25
N VAL A 171 -0.96 -0.94 7.52
CA VAL A 171 0.39 -1.04 8.08
C VAL A 171 1.31 -0.07 7.34
N GLY A 172 2.22 0.62 8.03
CA GLY A 172 3.18 1.50 7.37
C GLY A 172 4.43 1.83 8.18
N LEU A 173 5.40 2.43 7.51
CA LEU A 173 6.57 3.09 8.09
C LEU A 173 6.41 4.60 7.90
N GLU A 174 6.26 5.32 9.00
CA GLU A 174 6.21 6.79 8.99
C GLU A 174 7.61 7.37 9.29
N PRO A 175 8.16 8.25 8.45
CA PRO A 175 9.49 8.83 8.69
C PRO A 175 9.50 9.72 9.93
N LYS A 176 10.65 9.74 10.63
CA LYS A 176 10.93 10.68 11.72
C LYS A 176 11.47 12.03 11.23
#